data_AF-A0A350X0Q5-F1
#
_entry.id   AF-A0A350X0Q5-F1
#
_cell.length_a   1.000
_cell.length_b   1.000
_cell.length_c   1.000
_cell.angle_alpha   90.00
_cell.angle_beta   90.00
_cell.angle_gamma   90.00
#
_symmetry.space_group_name_H-M   'P 1'
#
loop_
_entity.id
_entity.type
_entity.pdbx_description
1 polymer ?
#
loop_
_entity_poly.entity_id
_entity_poly.type
_entity_poly.pdbx_seq_one_letter_code
_entity_poly.pdbx_strand_id
1 'polypeptide(L)'
;MEKQAVMKEIRLDIKSDLVMNIMNYLMAEEAYIFVGNENEIWLENLNHPTVQLIYLNQKSIYNEMQSQLLMKQIKRVRNRVRQRYLMSRLNVLVLNVDPMQRSAIE
;
A
#
# COMPACT_ATOMS: atom_id res chain seq x y z
N MET A 1 -4.74 -15.42 42.86
CA MET A 1 -4.75 -14.67 41.58
C MET A 1 -4.25 -15.61 40.50
N GLU A 2 -5.15 -16.21 39.72
CA GLU A 2 -4.79 -17.09 38.61
C GLU A 2 -4.24 -16.25 37.45
N LYS A 3 -3.05 -16.60 36.95
CA LYS A 3 -2.49 -15.99 35.73
C LYS A 3 -3.27 -16.55 34.54
N GLN A 4 -4.15 -15.73 33.95
CA GLN A 4 -4.82 -16.06 32.70
C GLN A 4 -3.76 -16.39 31.63
N ALA A 5 -3.96 -17.51 30.92
CA ALA A 5 -3.12 -17.89 29.80
C ALA A 5 -3.28 -16.85 28.67
N VAL A 6 -2.17 -16.26 28.24
CA VAL A 6 -2.14 -15.33 27.11
C VAL A 6 -1.80 -16.13 25.85
N MET A 7 -2.76 -16.28 24.95
CA MET A 7 -2.51 -16.84 23.63
C MET A 7 -1.89 -15.76 22.73
N LYS A 8 -0.72 -16.03 22.15
CA LYS A 8 -0.11 -15.20 21.11
C LYS A 8 -0.10 -15.98 19.81
N GLU A 9 -0.80 -15.47 18.81
CA GLU A 9 -0.83 -16.06 17.47
C GLU A 9 0.05 -15.22 16.54
N ILE A 10 0.96 -15.88 15.81
CA ILE A 10 1.76 -15.26 14.74
C ILE A 10 1.35 -15.96 13.45
N ARG A 11 0.60 -15.25 12.59
CA ARG A 11 0.24 -15.73 11.25
C ARG A 11 1.25 -15.19 10.25
N LEU A 12 1.94 -16.09 9.56
CA LEU A 12 2.88 -15.76 8.49
C LEU A 12 2.21 -16.10 7.14
N ASP A 13 2.02 -15.09 6.30
CA ASP A 13 1.51 -15.22 4.93
C ASP A 13 2.65 -14.82 3.98
N ILE A 14 2.91 -15.65 2.94
CA ILE A 14 3.91 -15.36 1.90
C ILE A 14 3.66 -13.98 1.27
N LYS A 15 2.40 -13.55 1.20
CA LYS A 15 2.03 -12.20 0.74
C LYS A 15 2.57 -11.13 1.67
N SER A 16 2.44 -11.32 2.99
CA SER A 16 2.99 -10.39 3.98
C SER A 16 4.51 -10.32 3.89
N ASP A 17 5.19 -11.45 3.70
CA ASP A 17 6.65 -11.47 3.53
C ASP A 17 7.09 -10.74 2.24
N LEU A 18 6.36 -10.94 1.14
CA LEU A 18 6.61 -10.20 -0.11
C LEU A 18 6.39 -8.69 0.06
N VAL A 19 5.30 -8.28 0.71
CA VAL A 19 5.04 -6.86 1.03
C VAL A 19 6.18 -6.28 1.84
N MET A 20 6.61 -6.99 2.90
CA MET A 20 7.71 -6.54 3.75
C MET A 20 9.02 -6.42 2.99
N ASN A 21 9.35 -7.37 2.10
CA ASN A 21 10.55 -7.30 1.28
C ASN A 21 10.51 -6.13 0.30
N ILE A 22 9.36 -5.88 -0.35
CA ILE A 22 9.18 -4.72 -1.23
C ILE A 22 9.34 -3.42 -0.43
N MET A 23 8.72 -3.31 0.74
CA MET A 23 8.86 -2.14 1.61
C MET A 23 10.32 -1.92 2.02
N ASN A 24 11.01 -2.97 2.47
CA ASN A 24 12.40 -2.90 2.88
C ASN A 24 13.29 -2.40 1.73
N TYR A 25 13.14 -2.94 0.52
CA TYR A 25 13.88 -2.46 -0.66
C TYR A 25 13.60 -0.98 -0.93
N LEU A 26 12.33 -0.57 -0.98
CA LEU A 26 11.94 0.81 -1.28
C LEU A 26 12.47 1.79 -0.22
N MET A 27 12.51 1.39 1.05
CA MET A 27 13.00 2.23 2.13
C MET A 27 14.53 2.29 2.20
N ALA A 28 15.20 1.15 2.08
CA ALA A 28 16.64 1.05 2.24
C ALA A 28 17.42 1.52 1.00
N GLU A 29 16.95 1.13 -0.20
CA GLU A 29 17.69 1.35 -1.45
C GLU A 29 17.17 2.56 -2.23
N GLU A 30 15.85 2.82 -2.20
CA GLU A 30 15.20 3.86 -3.00
C GLU A 30 14.81 5.12 -2.18
N ALA A 31 15.21 5.16 -0.91
CA ALA A 31 14.99 6.27 0.02
C ALA A 31 13.52 6.72 0.17
N TYR A 32 12.58 5.79 0.07
CA TYR A 32 11.18 6.07 0.41
C TYR A 32 10.95 6.04 1.93
N ILE A 33 10.01 6.86 2.39
CA ILE A 33 9.60 6.95 3.79
C ILE A 33 8.20 6.35 3.93
N PHE A 34 8.01 5.46 4.89
CA PHE A 34 6.68 4.94 5.21
C PHE A 34 5.83 6.03 5.88
N VAL A 35 4.68 6.34 5.27
CA VAL A 35 3.71 7.36 5.75
C VAL A 35 2.30 6.78 5.91
N GLY A 36 2.18 5.46 5.84
CA GLY A 36 0.94 4.71 5.94
C GLY A 36 0.52 4.35 7.36
N ASN A 37 -0.37 3.37 7.45
CA ASN A 37 -0.75 2.68 8.69
C ASN A 37 -0.81 1.16 8.43
N GLU A 38 -1.16 0.38 9.45
CA GLU A 38 -1.24 -1.09 9.37
C GLU A 38 -2.13 -1.62 8.24
N ASN A 39 -3.15 -0.84 7.82
CA ASN A 39 -4.12 -1.24 6.80
C ASN A 39 -3.88 -0.57 5.43
N GLU A 40 -3.10 0.50 5.37
CA GLU A 40 -2.86 1.30 4.17
C GLU A 40 -1.37 1.62 4.07
N ILE A 41 -0.67 0.90 3.21
CA ILE A 41 0.78 1.05 3.06
C ILE A 41 1.05 2.11 2.00
N TRP A 42 1.50 3.27 2.45
CA TRP A 42 1.93 4.38 1.63
C TRP A 42 3.41 4.67 1.88
N LEU A 43 4.15 4.87 0.80
CA LEU A 43 5.56 5.20 0.79
C LEU A 43 5.74 6.50 0.00
N GLU A 44 6.56 7.40 0.53
CA GLU A 44 6.78 8.75 -0.02
C GLU A 44 8.26 9.00 -0.30
N ASN A 45 8.56 9.47 -1.51
CA ASN A 45 9.85 10.08 -1.85
C ASN A 45 9.59 11.28 -2.77
N LEU A 46 9.45 12.47 -2.19
CA LEU A 46 9.10 13.68 -2.95
C LEU A 46 10.19 14.12 -3.94
N ASN A 47 11.43 13.67 -3.72
CA ASN A 47 12.58 13.99 -4.58
C ASN A 47 12.76 12.96 -5.71
N HIS A 48 12.05 11.84 -5.67
CA HIS A 48 12.20 10.81 -6.69
C HIS A 48 11.71 11.35 -8.05
N PRO A 49 12.47 11.16 -9.14
CA PRO A 49 12.23 11.87 -10.40
C PRO A 49 10.93 11.46 -11.10
N THR A 50 10.49 10.21 -10.96
CA THR A 50 9.36 9.66 -11.73
C THR A 50 8.15 9.30 -10.87
N VAL A 51 8.32 8.66 -9.73
CA VAL A 51 7.25 8.22 -8.82
C VAL A 51 7.48 8.82 -7.43
N GLN A 52 6.58 9.66 -6.92
CA GLN A 52 6.76 10.30 -5.60
C GLN A 52 5.96 9.62 -4.49
N LEU A 53 4.90 8.91 -4.85
CA LEU A 53 4.12 8.11 -3.92
C LEU A 53 3.99 6.68 -4.45
N ILE A 54 4.14 5.71 -3.55
CA ILE A 54 3.83 4.30 -3.82
C ILE A 54 2.74 3.88 -2.85
N TYR A 55 1.70 3.24 -3.38
CA TYR A 55 0.67 2.56 -2.60
C TYR A 55 0.76 1.06 -2.82
N LEU A 56 0.96 0.31 -1.75
CA LEU A 56 0.94 -1.14 -1.76
C LEU A 56 -0.48 -1.61 -1.41
N ASN A 57 -1.21 -2.03 -2.44
CA ASN A 57 -2.54 -2.59 -2.29
C ASN A 57 -2.46 -4.09 -2.00
N GLN A 58 -2.85 -4.46 -0.79
CA GLN A 58 -2.97 -5.85 -0.34
C GLN A 58 -4.39 -6.40 -0.48
N LYS A 59 -5.37 -5.55 -0.82
CA LYS A 59 -6.77 -5.96 -0.94
C LYS A 59 -7.01 -6.57 -2.31
N SER A 60 -7.62 -7.75 -2.32
CA SER A 60 -8.12 -8.38 -3.54
C SER A 60 -9.24 -7.52 -4.15
N ILE A 61 -9.18 -7.28 -5.46
CA ILE A 61 -10.19 -6.51 -6.21
C ILE A 61 -10.94 -7.48 -7.11
N TYR A 62 -12.24 -7.65 -6.86
CA TYR A 62 -13.07 -8.64 -7.54
C TYR A 62 -14.01 -8.04 -8.58
N ASN A 63 -14.24 -6.72 -8.55
CA ASN A 63 -15.14 -6.05 -9.49
C ASN A 63 -14.76 -4.60 -9.77
N GLU A 64 -15.41 -4.03 -10.79
CA GLU A 64 -15.16 -2.66 -11.24
C GLU A 64 -15.50 -1.62 -10.16
N MET A 65 -16.59 -1.81 -9.41
CA MET A 65 -16.99 -0.88 -8.35
C MET A 65 -15.89 -0.75 -7.28
N GLN A 66 -15.29 -1.87 -6.86
CA GLN A 66 -14.18 -1.88 -5.91
C GLN A 66 -12.95 -1.15 -6.49
N SER A 67 -12.64 -1.37 -7.76
CA SER A 67 -11.56 -0.68 -8.46
C SER A 67 -11.80 0.84 -8.49
N GLN A 68 -13.00 1.28 -8.84
CA GLN A 68 -13.36 2.70 -8.88
C GLN A 68 -13.29 3.35 -7.49
N LEU A 69 -13.74 2.66 -6.44
CA LEU A 69 -13.65 3.14 -5.06
C LEU A 69 -12.20 3.31 -4.61
N LEU A 70 -11.34 2.32 -4.92
CA LEU A 70 -9.92 2.39 -4.62
C LEU A 70 -9.26 3.58 -5.35
N MET A 71 -9.53 3.76 -6.64
CA MET A 71 -8.98 4.89 -7.40
C MET A 71 -9.47 6.24 -6.86
N LYS A 72 -10.71 6.34 -6.38
CA LYS A 72 -11.21 7.55 -5.70
C LYS A 72 -10.47 7.81 -4.38
N GLN A 73 -10.12 6.78 -3.61
CA GLN A 73 -9.33 6.92 -2.38
C GLN A 73 -7.90 7.38 -2.69
N ILE A 74 -7.24 6.72 -3.64
CA ILE A 74 -5.88 7.07 -4.09
C ILE A 74 -5.83 8.53 -4.57
N LYS A 75 -6.80 8.96 -5.39
CA LYS A 75 -6.90 10.36 -5.85
C LYS A 75 -7.03 11.35 -4.68
N ARG A 76 -7.80 11.01 -3.63
CA ARG A 76 -7.93 11.86 -2.43
C ARG A 76 -6.60 12.00 -1.69
N VAL A 77 -5.89 10.89 -1.46
CA VAL A 77 -4.57 10.89 -0.80
C VAL A 77 -3.57 11.69 -1.63
N ARG A 78 -3.47 11.40 -2.92
CA ARG A 78 -2.62 12.13 -3.87
C ARG A 78 -2.87 13.64 -3.80
N ASN A 79 -4.12 14.06 -3.86
CA ASN A 79 -4.46 15.50 -3.83
C ASN A 79 -4.08 16.14 -2.49
N ARG A 80 -4.30 15.45 -1.37
CA ARG A 80 -3.92 15.93 -0.04
C ARG A 80 -2.41 16.11 0.09
N VAL A 81 -1.63 15.12 -0.35
CA VAL A 81 -0.15 15.19 -0.33
C VAL A 81 0.34 16.29 -1.25
N ARG A 82 -0.19 16.35 -2.49
CA ARG A 82 0.16 17.38 -3.46
C ARG A 82 -0.08 18.79 -2.92
N GLN A 83 -1.22 19.02 -2.25
CA GLN A 83 -1.54 20.31 -1.63
C GLN A 83 -0.63 20.61 -0.43
N ARG A 84 -0.38 19.62 0.44
CA ARG A 84 0.49 19.78 1.61
C ARG A 84 1.89 20.24 1.23
N TYR A 85 2.45 19.68 0.16
CA TYR A 85 3.81 19.98 -0.29
C TYR A 85 3.85 20.98 -1.46
N LEU A 86 2.72 21.62 -1.80
CA LEU A 86 2.62 22.62 -2.86
C LEU A 86 3.17 22.14 -4.22
N MET A 87 3.01 20.85 -4.53
CA MET A 87 3.56 20.27 -5.74
C MET A 87 2.65 20.52 -6.95
N SER A 88 3.24 20.92 -8.08
CA SER A 88 2.52 21.05 -9.35
C SER A 88 2.08 19.69 -9.87
N ARG A 89 2.95 18.68 -9.78
CA ARG A 89 2.72 17.29 -10.17
C ARG A 89 3.16 16.34 -9.06
N LEU A 90 2.38 15.30 -8.86
CA LEU A 90 2.67 14.19 -7.96
C LEU A 90 2.24 12.91 -8.66
N ASN A 91 3.18 12.02 -8.94
CA ASN A 91 2.93 10.72 -9.56
C ASN A 91 2.78 9.65 -8.48
N VAL A 92 1.82 8.76 -8.68
CA VAL A 92 1.52 7.66 -7.77
C VAL A 92 1.66 6.34 -8.51
N LEU A 93 2.45 5.42 -7.96
CA LEU A 93 2.50 4.03 -8.40
C LEU A 93 1.62 3.18 -7.46
N VAL A 94 0.76 2.36 -8.05
CA VAL A 94 -0.10 1.44 -7.31
C VAL A 94 0.39 0.03 -7.57
N LEU A 95 0.91 -0.61 -6.52
CA LEU A 95 1.40 -1.99 -6.57
C LEU A 95 0.33 -2.90 -5.99
N ASN A 96 -0.32 -3.70 -6.83
CA ASN A 96 -1.31 -4.69 -6.38
C ASN A 96 -0.59 -6.01 -6.08
N VAL A 97 -0.48 -6.35 -4.80
CA VAL A 97 0.27 -7.53 -4.33
C VAL A 97 -0.61 -8.79 -4.30
N ASP A 98 -1.94 -8.63 -4.34
CA ASP A 98 -2.90 -9.71 -4.58
C ASP A 98 -3.81 -9.41 -5.77
N PRO A 99 -3.29 -9.48 -7.00
CA PRO A 99 -4.09 -9.31 -8.20
C PRO A 99 -4.85 -10.60 -8.46
N MET A 100 -5.86 -10.95 -7.65
CA MET A 100 -6.76 -12.04 -8.02
C MET A 100 -7.64 -11.63 -9.21
N GLN A 101 -7.12 -11.80 -10.42
CA GLN A 101 -7.92 -12.03 -11.61
C GLN A 101 -8.48 -13.46 -11.54
N ARG A 102 -9.76 -13.60 -11.18
CA ARG A 102 -10.57 -14.71 -11.68
C ARG A 102 -11.56 -14.17 -12.71
N SER A 103 -11.05 -13.91 -13.91
CA SER A 103 -11.83 -14.11 -15.14
C SER A 103 -11.84 -15.60 -15.46
N ALA A 104 -12.68 -16.38 -14.79
CA ALA A 104 -13.10 -17.72 -15.20
C ALA A 104 -14.13 -18.23 -14.17
N ILE A 105 -15.36 -17.75 -14.30
CA ILE A 105 -16.52 -18.60 -14.03
C ILE A 105 -17.30 -18.56 -15.34
N GLU A 106 -17.54 -19.77 -15.85
CA GLU A 106 -18.11 -20.17 -17.14
C GLU A 106 -19.40 -19.42 -17.53
#